data_AF-A0A4V5NYD8-F1
#
_entry.id   AF-A0A4V5NYD8-F1
#
_cell.length_a   1.000
_cell.length_b   1.000
_cell.length_c   1.000
_cell.angle_alpha   90.00
_cell.angle_beta   90.00
_cell.angle_gamma   90.00
#
_symmetry.space_group_name_H-M   'P 1'
#
loop_
_entity.id
_entity.type
_entity.pdbx_description
1 polymer ?
#
loop_
_entity_poly.entity_id
_entity_poly.type
_entity_poly.pdbx_seq_one_letter_code
_entity_poly.pdbx_strand_id
1 'polypeptide(L)' 'METLTINIPDDKSSIVKQILKELGVTILNNELTKRKPSEFAGIISKEKAQELLKDIDKDRKEWERNI' A
#
# COMPACT_ATOMS: atom_id res chain seq x y z
N MET A 1 8.73 8.23 -28.20
CA MET A 1 9.42 7.90 -26.94
C MET A 1 9.14 6.44 -26.66
N GLU A 2 10.17 5.60 -26.63
CA GLU A 2 10.02 4.16 -26.42
C GLU A 2 10.19 3.86 -24.93
N THR A 3 9.42 2.90 -24.41
CA THR A 3 9.47 2.50 -22.98
C THR A 3 9.96 1.06 -22.87
N LEU A 4 10.96 0.84 -22.02
CA LEU A 4 11.51 -0.49 -21.75
C LEU A 4 10.94 -1.01 -20.42
N THR A 5 10.26 -2.15 -20.47
CA THR A 5 9.76 -2.83 -19.26
C THR A 5 10.69 -3.98 -18.91
N ILE A 6 11.25 -3.95 -17.70
CA ILE A 6 12.16 -4.97 -17.17
C ILE A 6 11.57 -5.58 -15.90
N ASN A 7 11.57 -6.90 -15.82
CA ASN A 7 11.19 -7.62 -14.61
C ASN A 7 12.44 -7.86 -13.76
N ILE A 8 12.49 -7.26 -12.58
CA ILE A 8 13.65 -7.31 -11.69
C ILE A 8 13.26 -8.10 -10.43
N PRO A 9 13.97 -9.20 -10.09
CA PRO A 9 13.76 -9.89 -8.82
C PRO A 9 14.16 -9.00 -7.64
N ASP A 10 13.41 -9.08 -6.55
CA ASP A 10 13.46 -8.14 -5.42
C ASP A 10 14.86 -7.98 -4.81
N ASP A 11 15.57 -9.11 -4.66
CA ASP A 11 16.94 -9.23 -4.13
C ASP A 11 17.96 -8.37 -4.91
N LYS A 12 17.74 -8.18 -6.21
CA LYS A 12 18.65 -7.42 -7.11
C LYS A 12 18.14 -6.01 -7.41
N SER A 13 17.00 -5.62 -6.86
CA SER A 13 16.32 -4.37 -7.19
C SER A 13 17.18 -3.14 -6.89
N SER A 14 17.93 -3.15 -5.78
CA SER A 14 18.79 -2.03 -5.38
C SER A 14 19.93 -1.80 -6.37
N ILE A 15 20.64 -2.87 -6.76
CA ILE A 15 21.76 -2.82 -7.69
C ILE A 15 21.29 -2.38 -9.08
N VAL A 16 20.19 -2.95 -9.56
CA VAL A 16 19.66 -2.63 -10.89
C VAL A 16 19.17 -1.18 -10.94
N LYS A 17 18.52 -0.67 -9.88
CA LYS A 17 18.12 0.76 -9.80
C LYS A 17 19.34 1.70 -9.83
N GLN A 18 20.45 1.33 -9.19
CA GLN A 18 21.68 2.13 -9.24
C GLN A 18 22.25 2.20 -10.66
N ILE A 19 22.38 1.05 -11.35
CA ILE A 19 22.89 0.99 -12.73
C ILE A 19 22.01 1.82 -13.67
N LEU A 20 20.68 1.69 -13.57
CA LEU A 20 19.75 2.45 -14.41
C LEU A 20 19.86 3.96 -14.17
N LYS A 21 20.11 4.38 -12.92
CA LYS A 21 20.32 5.78 -12.58
C LYS A 21 21.62 6.33 -13.17
N GLU A 22 22.70 5.54 -13.16
CA GLU A 22 23.97 5.91 -13.81
C GLU A 22 23.84 6.03 -15.32
N LEU A 23 22.99 5.21 -15.94
CA LEU A 23 22.67 5.28 -17.37
C LEU A 23 21.70 6.41 -17.74
N GLY A 24 21.29 7.25 -16.78
CA GLY A 24 20.41 8.39 -17.01
C GLY A 24 18.95 8.01 -17.27
N VAL A 25 18.53 6.81 -16.84
CA VAL A 25 17.15 6.34 -17.03
C VAL A 25 16.25 6.90 -15.92
N THR A 26 15.10 7.45 -16.31
CA THR A 26 14.06 7.89 -15.37
C THR A 26 13.24 6.69 -14.89
N ILE A 27 13.33 6.37 -13.60
CA ILE A 27 12.59 5.27 -12.98
C ILE A 27 11.22 5.79 -12.53
N LEU A 28 10.15 5.30 -13.16
CA LEU A 28 8.78 5.54 -12.70
C LEU A 28 8.42 4.50 -11.65
N ASN A 29 8.52 4.88 -10.37
CA ASN A 29 8.00 4.06 -9.27
C ASN A 29 6.47 4.09 -9.33
N ASN A 30 5.88 3.10 -9.99
CA ASN A 30 4.46 2.83 -9.89
C ASN A 30 4.21 2.14 -8.54
N GLU A 31 4.36 2.87 -7.43
CA GLU A 31 3.82 2.41 -6.16
C GLU A 31 2.32 2.27 -6.40
N LEU A 32 1.83 1.03 -6.42
CA LEU A 32 0.41 0.71 -6.38
C LEU A 32 -0.22 1.65 -5.36
N THR A 33 -1.01 2.58 -5.88
CA THR A 33 -1.55 3.71 -5.15
C THR A 33 -2.05 3.23 -3.79
N LYS A 34 -1.55 3.85 -2.72
CA LYS A 34 -2.17 3.73 -1.39
C LYS A 34 -3.63 4.15 -1.57
N ARG A 35 -4.51 3.19 -1.81
CA ARG A 35 -5.93 3.45 -2.04
C ARG A 35 -6.43 4.21 -0.83
N LYS A 36 -6.92 5.42 -1.05
CA LYS A 36 -7.53 6.19 0.02
C LYS A 36 -8.72 5.36 0.53
N PRO A 37 -9.05 5.40 1.83
CA PRO A 37 -10.23 4.71 2.34
C PRO A 37 -11.52 5.12 1.59
N SER A 38 -11.56 6.35 1.05
CA SER A 38 -12.63 6.86 0.19
C SER A 38 -12.73 6.19 -1.19
N GLU A 39 -11.67 5.53 -1.66
CA GLU A 39 -11.62 4.77 -2.92
C GLU A 39 -12.05 3.31 -2.73
N PHE A 40 -12.45 2.92 -1.51
CA PHE A 40 -13.01 1.60 -1.25
C PHE A 40 -14.42 1.52 -1.87
N ALA A 41 -14.49 1.03 -3.11
CA ALA A 41 -15.73 0.72 -3.83
C ALA A 41 -16.27 -0.69 -3.52
N GLY A 42 -15.85 -1.29 -2.40
CA GLY A 42 -16.27 -2.63 -2.00
C GLY A 42 -17.59 -2.61 -1.23
N ILE A 43 -18.40 -3.66 -1.40
CA ILE A 43 -19.55 -3.92 -0.53
C ILE A 43 -19.04 -4.75 0.64
N ILE A 44 -19.12 -4.22 1.86
CA ILE A 44 -18.83 -5.00 3.07
C ILE A 44 -20.04 -5.89 3.41
N SER A 45 -19.78 -7.14 3.79
CA SER A 45 -20.84 -8.02 4.30
C SER A 45 -21.30 -7.53 5.68
N LYS A 46 -22.56 -7.84 6.03
CA LYS A 46 -23.14 -7.47 7.33
C LYS A 46 -22.31 -8.00 8.50
N GLU A 47 -21.80 -9.23 8.38
CA GLU A 47 -20.98 -9.86 9.42
C GLU A 47 -19.66 -9.10 9.60
N LYS A 48 -19.00 -8.74 8.50
CA LYS A 48 -17.74 -8.00 8.56
C LYS A 48 -17.94 -6.59 9.11
N ALA A 49 -19.04 -5.94 8.77
CA ALA A 49 -19.40 -4.64 9.34
C ALA A 49 -19.61 -4.72 10.87
N GLN A 50 -20.29 -5.76 11.36
CA GLN A 50 -20.49 -5.95 12.79
C GLN A 50 -19.20 -6.24 13.56
N GLU A 51 -18.27 -6.98 12.95
CA GLU A 51 -16.95 -7.22 13.53
C GLU A 51 -16.16 -5.92 13.69
N LEU A 52 -16.10 -5.10 12.62
CA LEU A 52 -15.42 -3.81 12.65
C LEU A 52 -16.00 -2.86 13.72
N LEU A 53 -17.32 -2.84 13.90
CA LEU A 53 -17.96 -2.05 14.95
C LEU A 53 -17.56 -2.50 16.36
N LYS A 54 -17.34 -3.81 16.58
CA LYS A 54 -16.87 -4.34 17.87
C LYS A 54 -15.43 -3.95 18.14
N ASP A 55 -14.57 -4.00 17.13
CA ASP A 55 -13.17 -3.59 17.27
C ASP A 55 -13.05 -2.11 17.63
N ILE A 56 -13.88 -1.25 17.03
CA ILE A 56 -13.93 0.18 17.35
C ILE A 56 -14.35 0.41 18.82
N ASP A 57 -15.36 -0.29 19.31
CA ASP A 57 -15.80 -0.14 20.70
C ASP A 57 -14.75 -0.65 21.70
N LYS A 58 -14.04 -1.72 21.34
CA LYS A 58 -12.94 -2.27 22.14
C LYS A 58 -11.78 -1.27 22.24
N ASP A 59 -11.33 -0.74 21.12
CA ASP A 59 -10.24 0.24 21.04
C ASP A 59 -10.57 1.50 21.86
N ARG A 60 -11.81 2.02 21.72
CA ARG A 60 -12.29 3.14 22.52
C ARG A 60 -12.24 2.87 24.02
N LYS A 61 -12.72 1.71 24.46
CA LYS A 61 -12.68 1.31 25.89
C LYS A 61 -11.26 1.13 26.41
N GLU A 62 -10.33 0.70 25.56
CA GLU A 62 -8.91 0.63 25.91
C GLU A 62 -8.30 2.03 26.05
N TRP A 63 -8.68 2.97 25.18
CA TRP A 63 -8.28 4.36 25.30
C TRP A 63 -8.85 5.05 26.54
N GLU A 64 -10.17 4.90 26.80
CA GLU A 64 -10.84 5.45 27.99
C GLU A 64 -10.28 4.91 29.32
N ARG A 65 -9.70 3.70 29.32
CA ARG A 65 -9.04 3.12 30.50
C ARG A 65 -7.62 3.66 30.74
N ASN A 66 -7.01 4.26 29.73
CA ASN A 66 -5.65 4.81 29.78
C ASN A 66 -5.64 6.35 29.90
N ILE A 67 -6.80 6.96 30.15
CA ILE A 67 -6.98 8.38 30.54
C ILE A 67 -7.32 8.45 32.02
#